data_AF-A0A1A2T1M0-F1
#
_entry.id   AF-A0A1A2T1M0-F1
#
_cell.length_a   1.000
_cell.length_b   1.000
_cell.length_c   1.000
_cell.angle_alpha   90.00
_cell.angle_beta   90.00
_cell.angle_gamma   90.00
#
_symmetry.space_group_name_H-M   'P 1'
#
loop_
_entity.id
_entity.type
_entity.pdbx_description
1 polymer ?
#
loop_
_entity_poly.entity_id
_entity_poly.type
_entity_poly.pdbx_seq_one_letter_code
_entity_poly.pdbx_strand_id
1 'polypeptide(L)'
;MPNSIIRALLIAGAAAGLGAAVGACSCSVGSSHSVSKSDVAGQITAKMTDAAGNKPESVNCPTDLPAKVGAQINCDMKVKDRPFNVNVTVTSVDGKDVKFDMVETVDKNQVASAISTQVGQQVGRKPDAVTCPDNLKGVAGATLRCQLTDGTDKYGVLVTVTDVDAGDVNFHFKVDEQPQAAG
;
A
#
# COMPACT_ATOMS: atom_id res chain seq x y z
N MET A 1 -49.20 -24.10 -15.46
CA MET A 1 -49.53 -25.36 -14.76
C MET A 1 -48.35 -26.31 -14.94
N PRO A 2 -47.92 -26.99 -13.88
CA PRO A 2 -46.52 -27.39 -13.66
C PRO A 2 -46.21 -28.76 -14.26
N ASN A 3 -44.93 -29.03 -14.55
CA ASN A 3 -44.31 -30.25 -14.03
C ASN A 3 -42.78 -30.17 -14.02
N SER A 4 -42.23 -30.15 -12.81
CA SER A 4 -40.82 -30.43 -12.52
C SER A 4 -40.55 -31.92 -12.70
N ILE A 5 -39.52 -32.29 -13.48
CA ILE A 5 -38.78 -33.54 -13.26
C ILE A 5 -37.27 -33.26 -13.38
N ILE A 6 -36.61 -33.56 -12.28
CA ILE A 6 -35.17 -33.47 -11.99
C ILE A 6 -34.42 -34.52 -12.82
N ARG A 7 -33.34 -34.13 -13.50
CA ARG A 7 -32.24 -35.04 -13.84
C ARG A 7 -30.92 -34.41 -13.47
N ALA A 8 -30.36 -34.92 -12.38
CA ALA A 8 -29.00 -34.67 -11.94
C ALA A 8 -28.01 -35.15 -13.00
N LEU A 9 -27.10 -34.26 -13.39
CA LEU A 9 -25.86 -34.61 -14.08
C LEU A 9 -24.72 -33.95 -13.31
N LEU A 10 -24.05 -34.78 -12.51
CA LEU A 10 -22.74 -34.50 -11.96
C LEU A 10 -21.75 -34.49 -13.12
N ILE A 11 -21.19 -33.32 -13.43
CA ILE A 11 -19.97 -33.23 -14.23
C ILE A 11 -18.94 -32.51 -13.35
N ALA A 12 -18.01 -33.31 -12.84
CA ALA A 12 -16.75 -32.85 -12.31
C ALA A 12 -15.93 -32.28 -13.49
N GLY A 13 -15.60 -31.00 -13.41
CA GLY A 13 -14.71 -30.32 -14.33
C GLY A 13 -13.95 -29.24 -13.56
N ALA A 14 -12.73 -29.57 -13.16
CA ALA A 14 -11.84 -28.68 -12.43
C ALA A 14 -11.46 -27.47 -13.32
N ALA A 15 -12.04 -26.30 -13.04
CA ALA A 15 -11.51 -25.04 -13.50
C ALA A 15 -10.56 -24.51 -12.43
N ALA A 16 -9.26 -24.65 -12.68
CA ALA A 16 -8.21 -23.98 -11.93
C ALA A 16 -8.30 -22.46 -12.22
N GLY A 17 -9.10 -21.76 -11.42
CA GLY A 17 -9.15 -20.31 -11.39
C GLY A 17 -8.26 -19.78 -10.27
N LEU A 18 -7.39 -18.83 -10.61
CA LEU A 18 -6.50 -18.13 -9.68
C LEU A 18 -7.24 -17.68 -8.42
N GLY A 19 -6.89 -18.27 -7.28
CA GLY A 19 -7.35 -17.81 -5.98
C GLY A 19 -6.65 -16.51 -5.63
N ALA A 20 -7.41 -15.41 -5.57
CA ALA A 20 -7.00 -14.24 -4.83
C ALA A 20 -6.79 -14.66 -3.36
N ALA A 21 -5.55 -14.65 -2.90
CA ALA A 21 -5.22 -14.90 -1.50
C ALA A 21 -5.64 -13.69 -0.66
N VAL A 22 -6.93 -13.59 -0.36
CA VAL A 22 -7.44 -12.67 0.66
C VAL A 22 -7.10 -13.28 2.02
N GLY A 23 -5.84 -13.10 2.43
CA GLY A 23 -5.31 -13.62 3.69
C GLY A 23 -5.79 -12.79 4.88
N ALA A 24 -7.09 -12.78 5.14
CA ALA A 24 -7.67 -12.08 6.29
C ALA A 24 -7.12 -12.66 7.60
N CYS A 25 -6.24 -11.92 8.26
CA CYS A 25 -5.84 -12.18 9.63
C CYS A 25 -7.03 -11.92 10.56
N SER A 26 -7.34 -12.86 11.45
CA SER A 26 -8.34 -12.66 12.51
C SER A 26 -7.61 -12.65 13.86
N CYS A 27 -7.69 -11.54 14.58
CA CYS A 27 -7.15 -11.38 15.93
C CYS A 27 -8.32 -11.02 16.86
N SER A 28 -8.45 -11.70 18.01
CA SER A 28 -9.44 -11.32 19.03
C SER A 28 -8.97 -10.07 19.77
N VAL A 29 -9.76 -8.99 19.72
CA VAL A 29 -9.44 -7.72 20.42
C VAL A 29 -9.48 -7.89 21.94
N GLY A 30 -8.47 -7.37 22.65
CA GLY A 30 -8.58 -7.05 24.07
C GLY A 30 -9.54 -5.87 24.31
N SER A 31 -9.80 -5.51 25.57
CA SER A 31 -10.80 -4.52 26.01
C SER A 31 -10.68 -3.09 25.45
N SER A 32 -9.73 -2.82 24.55
CA SER A 32 -9.32 -1.49 24.08
C SER A 32 -9.79 -1.12 22.66
N HIS A 33 -10.59 -1.94 21.98
CA HIS A 33 -11.03 -1.70 20.57
C HIS A 33 -9.86 -1.38 19.61
N SER A 34 -8.73 -2.07 19.76
CA SER A 34 -7.54 -1.93 18.90
C SER A 34 -6.79 -3.26 18.76
N VAL A 35 -6.10 -3.44 17.63
CA VAL A 35 -5.12 -4.52 17.45
C VAL A 35 -3.77 -4.01 17.96
N SER A 36 -3.13 -4.77 18.84
CA SER A 36 -1.87 -4.32 19.46
C SER A 36 -0.77 -4.18 18.42
N LYS A 37 0.13 -3.21 18.60
CA LYS A 37 1.29 -3.03 17.71
C LYS A 37 2.15 -4.28 17.60
N SER A 38 2.23 -5.09 18.66
CA SER A 38 2.93 -6.38 18.67
C SER A 38 2.24 -7.43 17.82
N ASP A 39 0.91 -7.48 17.83
CA ASP A 39 0.16 -8.41 16.96
C ASP A 39 0.31 -8.01 15.49
N VAL A 40 0.22 -6.71 15.19
CA VAL A 40 0.45 -6.20 13.84
C VAL A 40 1.87 -6.53 13.38
N ALA A 41 2.88 -6.24 14.19
CA ALA A 41 4.27 -6.56 13.88
C ALA A 41 4.48 -8.07 13.65
N GLY A 42 3.89 -8.93 14.49
CA GLY A 42 3.95 -10.37 14.34
C GLY A 42 3.31 -10.85 13.03
N GLN A 43 2.17 -10.26 12.64
CA GLN A 43 1.51 -10.60 11.38
C GLN A 43 2.32 -10.16 10.16
N ILE A 44 2.97 -8.99 10.22
CA ILE A 44 3.92 -8.54 9.19
C ILE A 44 5.07 -9.54 9.05
N THR A 45 5.75 -9.89 10.16
CA THR A 45 6.86 -10.86 10.14
C THR A 45 6.44 -12.23 9.63
N ALA A 46 5.22 -12.68 9.93
CA ALA A 46 4.72 -13.98 9.52
C ALA A 46 4.34 -14.05 8.04
N LYS A 47 3.78 -12.96 7.49
CA LYS A 47 3.15 -12.95 6.16
C LYS A 47 3.96 -12.27 5.08
N MET A 48 4.83 -11.34 5.44
CA MET A 48 5.67 -10.65 4.46
C MET A 48 6.96 -11.44 4.27
N THR A 49 7.29 -11.68 3.00
CA THR A 49 8.48 -12.40 2.58
C THR A 49 8.89 -11.81 1.24
N ASP A 50 10.15 -11.43 1.12
CA ASP A 50 10.66 -10.88 -0.13
C ASP A 50 10.73 -11.94 -1.24
N ALA A 51 11.02 -11.51 -2.47
CA ALA A 51 11.12 -12.42 -3.62
C ALA A 51 12.23 -13.48 -3.47
N ALA A 52 13.22 -13.24 -2.61
CA ALA A 52 14.31 -14.16 -2.31
C ALA A 52 14.01 -15.06 -1.10
N GLY A 53 12.78 -15.04 -0.56
CA GLY A 53 12.36 -15.88 0.54
C GLY A 53 12.78 -15.38 1.93
N ASN A 54 13.30 -14.16 2.06
CA ASN A 54 13.72 -13.60 3.34
C ASN A 54 12.53 -12.98 4.07
N LYS A 55 12.46 -13.24 5.38
CA LYS A 55 11.49 -12.60 6.27
C LYS A 55 12.07 -11.33 6.87
N PRO A 56 11.22 -10.40 7.35
CA PRO A 56 11.66 -9.28 8.16
C PRO A 56 12.46 -9.73 9.39
N GLU A 57 13.64 -9.14 9.57
CA GLU A 57 14.49 -9.31 10.76
C GLU A 57 13.94 -8.53 11.95
N SER A 58 13.29 -7.40 11.67
CA SER A 58 12.61 -6.58 12.66
C SER A 58 11.42 -5.87 12.03
N VAL A 59 10.40 -5.63 12.84
CA VAL A 59 9.23 -4.83 12.51
C VAL A 59 8.91 -3.94 13.70
N ASN A 60 8.71 -2.66 13.44
CA ASN A 60 8.41 -1.66 14.45
C ASN A 60 7.18 -0.85 14.03
N CYS A 61 6.08 -1.02 14.77
CA CYS A 61 4.86 -0.24 14.59
C CYS A 61 4.78 0.83 15.70
N PRO A 62 4.54 2.12 15.36
CA PRO A 62 4.62 3.22 16.31
C PRO A 62 3.49 3.22 17.35
N THR A 63 2.31 2.75 16.95
CA THR A 63 1.09 2.73 17.76
C THR A 63 0.28 1.46 17.52
N ASP A 64 -0.68 1.18 18.40
CA ASP A 64 -1.70 0.17 18.14
C ASP A 64 -2.56 0.59 16.94
N LEU A 65 -3.13 -0.40 16.23
CA LEU A 65 -4.02 -0.17 15.11
C LEU A 65 -5.47 -0.03 15.63
N PRO A 66 -6.13 1.13 15.46
CA PRO A 66 -7.51 1.29 15.89
C PRO A 66 -8.44 0.33 15.16
N ALA A 67 -9.36 -0.34 15.86
CA ALA A 67 -10.37 -1.21 15.25
C ALA A 67 -11.50 -0.39 14.59
N LYS A 68 -11.15 0.39 13.57
CA LYS A 68 -12.06 1.25 12.82
C LYS A 68 -11.74 1.14 11.34
N VAL A 69 -12.74 0.84 10.51
CA VAL A 69 -12.58 0.75 9.05
C VAL A 69 -11.93 2.03 8.50
N GLY A 70 -10.89 1.86 7.69
CA GLY A 70 -10.08 2.94 7.12
C GLY A 70 -9.03 3.54 8.06
N ALA A 71 -8.94 3.09 9.33
CA ALA A 71 -7.82 3.45 10.18
C ALA A 71 -6.53 2.84 9.64
N GLN A 72 -5.44 3.61 9.74
CA GLN A 72 -4.15 3.22 9.19
C GLN A 72 -3.02 3.49 10.18
N ILE A 73 -2.00 2.65 10.14
CA ILE A 73 -0.70 2.92 10.74
C ILE A 73 0.40 2.56 9.75
N ASN A 74 1.56 3.20 9.88
CA ASN A 74 2.75 2.88 9.10
C ASN A 74 3.75 2.19 10.04
N CYS A 75 4.16 0.98 9.69
CA CYS A 75 5.17 0.22 10.40
C CYS A 75 6.47 0.20 9.59
N ASP A 76 7.59 0.28 10.27
CA ASP A 76 8.91 0.10 9.68
C ASP A 76 9.28 -1.38 9.77
N MET A 77 9.85 -1.94 8.71
CA MET A 77 10.45 -3.27 8.75
C MET A 77 11.86 -3.26 8.16
N LYS A 78 12.67 -4.25 8.54
CA LYS A 78 14.01 -4.45 7.95
C LYS A 78 14.15 -5.86 7.41
N VAL A 79 14.71 -5.97 6.21
CA VAL A 79 15.09 -7.24 5.59
C VAL A 79 16.53 -7.12 5.13
N LYS A 80 17.45 -7.96 5.65
CA LYS A 80 18.89 -7.90 5.33
C LYS A 80 19.46 -6.49 5.48
N ASP A 81 19.22 -5.87 6.64
CA ASP A 81 19.58 -4.48 6.96
C ASP A 81 18.98 -3.39 6.05
N ARG A 82 18.15 -3.73 5.06
CA ARG A 82 17.44 -2.74 4.23
C ARG A 82 16.12 -2.34 4.88
N PRO A 83 15.85 -1.03 5.08
CA PRO A 83 14.59 -0.55 5.64
C PRO A 83 13.48 -0.52 4.59
N PHE A 84 12.27 -0.91 4.99
CA PHE A 84 11.04 -0.83 4.20
C PHE A 84 9.91 -0.29 5.07
N ASN A 85 8.91 0.32 4.43
CA ASN A 85 7.70 0.78 5.12
C ASN A 85 6.52 -0.09 4.75
N VAL A 86 5.67 -0.39 5.72
CA VAL A 86 4.43 -1.15 5.54
C VAL A 86 3.27 -0.32 6.05
N ASN A 87 2.33 0.01 5.16
CA ASN A 87 1.06 0.62 5.56
C ASN A 87 0.07 -0.50 5.90
N VAL A 88 -0.53 -0.39 7.08
CA VAL A 88 -1.53 -1.33 7.58
C VAL A 88 -2.87 -0.61 7.64
N THR A 89 -3.87 -1.09 6.90
CA THR A 89 -5.19 -0.46 6.79
C THR A 89 -6.29 -1.41 7.25
N VAL A 90 -7.15 -1.00 8.19
CA VAL A 90 -8.34 -1.79 8.56
C VAL A 90 -9.35 -1.76 7.42
N THR A 91 -9.73 -2.95 6.96
CA THR A 91 -10.71 -3.15 5.88
C THR A 91 -12.08 -3.57 6.40
N SER A 92 -12.14 -4.29 7.51
CA SER A 92 -13.41 -4.70 8.14
C SER A 92 -13.28 -4.83 9.65
N VAL A 93 -14.40 -4.64 10.35
CA VAL A 93 -14.54 -4.89 11.79
C VAL A 93 -15.82 -5.68 12.02
N ASP A 94 -15.66 -6.96 12.37
CA ASP A 94 -16.74 -7.92 12.57
C ASP A 94 -16.79 -8.30 14.07
N GLY A 95 -17.48 -7.48 14.87
CA GLY A 95 -17.52 -7.66 16.33
C GLY A 95 -16.15 -7.47 16.97
N LYS A 96 -15.50 -8.58 17.35
CA LYS A 96 -14.15 -8.59 17.92
C LYS A 96 -13.05 -9.01 16.93
N ASP A 97 -13.42 -9.27 15.68
CA ASP A 97 -12.49 -9.67 14.64
C ASP A 97 -12.22 -8.46 13.75
N VAL A 98 -10.96 -8.03 13.68
CA VAL A 98 -10.53 -6.90 12.85
C VAL A 98 -9.73 -7.45 11.68
N LYS A 99 -10.18 -7.14 10.45
CA LYS A 99 -9.47 -7.48 9.22
C LYS A 99 -8.72 -6.25 8.74
N PHE A 100 -7.47 -6.44 8.36
CA PHE A 100 -6.61 -5.38 7.84
C PHE A 100 -5.72 -5.90 6.73
N ASP A 101 -5.39 -4.99 5.82
CA ASP A 101 -4.47 -5.22 4.72
C ASP A 101 -3.10 -4.64 5.09
N MET A 102 -2.04 -5.27 4.59
CA MET A 102 -0.65 -4.84 4.77
C MET A 102 -0.02 -4.69 3.40
N VAL A 103 0.50 -3.50 3.09
CA VAL A 103 1.06 -3.18 1.78
C VAL A 103 2.38 -2.45 1.98
N GLU A 104 3.43 -2.87 1.26
CA GLU A 104 4.70 -2.13 1.24
C GLU A 104 4.49 -0.75 0.62
N THR A 105 5.20 0.25 1.12
CA THR A 105 5.07 1.62 0.64
C THR A 105 6.43 2.29 0.51
N VAL A 106 6.51 3.27 -0.39
CA VAL A 106 7.63 4.21 -0.47
C VAL A 106 7.23 5.48 0.28
N ASP A 107 8.10 5.95 1.17
CA ASP A 107 7.83 7.14 1.97
C ASP A 107 7.58 8.36 1.07
N LYS A 108 6.56 9.15 1.40
CA LYS A 108 6.14 10.32 0.62
C LYS A 108 7.27 11.34 0.40
N ASN A 109 8.19 11.48 1.35
CA ASN A 109 9.32 12.40 1.22
C ASN A 109 10.39 11.83 0.29
N GLN A 110 10.57 10.51 0.27
CA GLN A 110 11.43 9.83 -0.70
C GLN A 110 10.87 9.99 -2.12
N VAL A 111 9.56 9.80 -2.30
CA VAL A 111 8.89 10.04 -3.60
C VAL A 111 9.05 11.50 -4.03
N ALA A 112 8.78 12.46 -3.14
CA ALA A 112 8.94 13.89 -3.42
C ALA A 112 10.38 14.26 -3.81
N SER A 113 11.37 13.69 -3.11
CA SER A 113 12.80 13.92 -3.40
C SER A 113 13.23 13.34 -4.74
N ALA A 114 12.71 12.16 -5.10
CA ALA A 114 12.95 11.53 -6.40
C ALA A 114 12.38 12.38 -7.54
N ILE A 115 11.13 12.86 -7.40
CA ILE A 115 10.49 13.76 -8.36
C ILE A 115 11.32 15.04 -8.52
N SER A 116 11.67 15.72 -7.42
CA SER A 116 12.44 16.97 -7.45
C SER A 116 13.79 16.79 -8.16
N THR A 117 14.49 15.68 -7.88
CA THR A 117 15.76 15.35 -8.52
C THR A 117 15.60 15.12 -10.03
N GLN A 118 14.63 14.29 -10.42
CA GLN A 118 14.46 13.91 -11.82
C GLN A 118 13.91 15.08 -12.66
N VAL A 119 12.99 15.90 -12.13
CA VAL A 119 12.58 17.16 -12.78
C VAL A 119 13.81 18.05 -12.97
N GLY A 120 14.64 18.22 -11.93
CA GLY A 120 15.86 19.01 -12.02
C GLY A 120 16.84 18.56 -13.09
N GLN A 121 16.95 17.25 -13.32
CA GLN A 121 17.78 16.69 -14.39
C GLN A 121 17.20 16.93 -15.78
N GLN A 122 15.86 16.91 -15.93
CA GLN A 122 15.20 17.09 -17.23
C GLN A 122 15.18 18.54 -17.70
N VAL A 123 14.91 19.49 -16.79
CA VAL A 123 14.74 20.91 -17.14
C VAL A 123 15.91 21.80 -16.70
N GLY A 124 16.94 21.23 -16.07
CA GLY A 124 18.15 21.93 -15.64
C GLY A 124 18.02 22.74 -14.34
N ARG A 125 16.85 22.72 -13.69
CA ARG A 125 16.61 23.39 -12.40
C ARG A 125 15.63 22.60 -11.53
N LYS A 126 15.90 22.51 -10.23
CA LYS A 126 14.98 21.87 -9.28
C LYS A 126 13.75 22.76 -9.02
N PRO A 127 12.57 22.19 -8.77
CA PRO A 127 11.43 22.94 -8.25
C PRO A 127 11.71 23.43 -6.83
N ASP A 128 10.96 24.44 -6.38
CA ASP A 128 11.06 24.98 -5.02
C ASP A 128 10.61 23.96 -3.97
N ALA A 129 9.55 23.22 -4.28
CA ALA A 129 9.05 22.15 -3.41
C ALA A 129 8.31 21.07 -4.20
N VAL A 130 8.33 19.86 -3.65
CA VAL A 130 7.40 18.79 -4.04
C VAL A 130 6.79 18.24 -2.76
N THR A 131 5.47 18.14 -2.70
CA THR A 131 4.73 17.58 -1.58
C THR A 131 3.84 16.45 -2.04
N CYS A 132 3.92 15.31 -1.36
CA CYS A 132 3.07 14.16 -1.61
C CYS A 132 2.11 14.00 -0.41
N PRO A 133 0.80 13.83 -0.64
CA PRO A 133 -0.18 13.79 0.45
C PRO A 133 -0.06 12.53 1.30
N ASP A 134 0.43 11.43 0.71
CA ASP A 134 0.53 10.12 1.32
C ASP A 134 1.73 9.34 0.77
N ASN A 135 2.05 8.21 1.39
CA ASN A 135 3.05 7.27 0.90
C ASN A 135 2.56 6.59 -0.38
N LEU A 136 3.50 6.23 -1.27
CA LEU A 136 3.18 5.52 -2.49
C LEU A 136 3.04 4.03 -2.19
N LYS A 137 1.87 3.46 -2.46
CA LYS A 137 1.65 2.01 -2.32
C LYS A 137 2.49 1.25 -3.35
N GLY A 138 3.30 0.31 -2.87
CA GLY A 138 4.10 -0.62 -3.69
C GLY A 138 3.23 -1.71 -4.29
N VAL A 139 2.32 -1.33 -5.19
CA VAL A 139 1.49 -2.25 -5.98
C VAL A 139 1.49 -1.74 -7.41
N ALA A 140 1.76 -2.62 -8.38
CA ALA A 140 1.73 -2.26 -9.80
C ALA A 140 0.39 -1.59 -10.16
N GLY A 141 0.46 -0.46 -10.86
CA GLY A 141 -0.70 0.37 -11.22
C GLY A 141 -1.20 1.30 -10.11
N ALA A 142 -0.66 1.24 -8.88
CA ALA A 142 -0.99 2.22 -7.84
C ALA A 142 -0.54 3.62 -8.26
N THR A 143 -1.38 4.60 -7.96
CA THR A 143 -1.14 6.01 -8.31
C THR A 143 -1.11 6.89 -7.08
N LEU A 144 -0.26 7.92 -7.10
CA LEU A 144 -0.20 8.97 -6.09
C LEU A 144 -0.14 10.32 -6.78
N ARG A 145 -0.93 11.27 -6.29
CA ARG A 145 -0.97 12.64 -6.82
C ARG A 145 -0.21 13.58 -5.90
N CYS A 146 1.02 13.91 -6.26
CA CYS A 146 1.83 14.90 -5.56
C CYS A 146 1.61 16.29 -6.17
N GLN A 147 2.06 17.32 -5.48
CA GLN A 147 2.07 18.71 -5.94
C GLN A 147 3.51 19.19 -6.03
N LEU A 148 3.87 19.78 -7.17
CA LEU A 148 5.13 20.47 -7.40
C LEU A 148 4.87 21.97 -7.35
N THR A 149 5.73 22.72 -6.69
CA THR A 149 5.67 24.18 -6.61
C THR A 149 6.91 24.77 -7.28
N ASP A 150 6.70 25.75 -8.16
CA ASP A 150 7.76 26.49 -8.85
C ASP A 150 7.38 27.98 -8.91
N GLY A 151 7.97 28.79 -8.03
CA GLY A 151 7.57 30.17 -7.78
C GLY A 151 6.12 30.25 -7.30
N THR A 152 5.28 30.96 -8.06
CA THR A 152 3.84 31.08 -7.79
C THR A 152 3.02 29.93 -8.37
N ASP A 153 3.61 29.15 -9.28
CA ASP A 153 2.91 28.12 -10.02
C ASP A 153 2.93 26.80 -9.25
N LYS A 154 1.80 26.08 -9.28
CA LYS A 154 1.66 24.75 -8.69
C LYS A 154 1.26 23.78 -9.78
N TYR A 155 1.92 22.64 -9.86
CA TYR A 155 1.63 21.61 -10.85
C TYR A 155 1.25 20.32 -10.14
N GLY A 156 0.24 19.63 -10.63
CA GLY A 156 0.02 18.26 -10.21
C GLY A 156 1.09 17.33 -10.79
N VAL A 157 1.55 16.37 -10.01
CA VAL A 157 2.46 15.31 -10.44
C VAL A 157 1.80 13.96 -10.19
N LEU A 158 1.43 13.27 -11.27
CA LEU A 158 0.85 11.94 -11.20
C LEU A 158 1.99 10.92 -11.18
N VAL A 159 2.17 10.25 -10.06
CA VAL A 159 3.11 9.13 -9.89
C VAL A 159 2.34 7.83 -10.14
N THR A 160 2.92 6.90 -10.88
CA THR A 160 2.35 5.59 -11.17
C THR A 160 3.40 4.52 -10.98
N VAL A 161 3.10 3.52 -10.13
CA VAL A 161 3.95 2.35 -9.96
C VAL A 161 3.85 1.49 -11.21
N THR A 162 4.99 1.23 -11.85
CA THR A 162 5.07 0.34 -13.02
C THR A 162 5.13 -1.11 -12.61
N ASP A 163 5.97 -1.38 -11.61
CA ASP A 163 6.34 -2.73 -11.22
C ASP A 163 6.90 -2.74 -9.80
N VAL A 164 6.84 -3.89 -9.14
CA VAL A 164 7.40 -4.11 -7.82
C VAL A 164 8.22 -5.38 -7.88
N ASP A 165 9.54 -5.25 -7.83
CA ASP A 165 10.46 -6.36 -7.92
C ASP A 165 11.22 -6.49 -6.60
N ALA A 166 11.07 -7.62 -5.92
CA ALA A 166 11.81 -7.93 -4.69
C ALA A 166 11.79 -6.83 -3.61
N GLY A 167 10.68 -6.09 -3.50
CA GLY A 167 10.51 -4.97 -2.55
C GLY A 167 11.00 -3.62 -3.07
N ASP A 168 11.60 -3.59 -4.27
CA ASP A 168 11.96 -2.37 -4.96
C ASP A 168 10.76 -1.92 -5.81
N VAL A 169 10.18 -0.78 -5.43
CA VAL A 169 9.01 -0.19 -6.11
C VAL A 169 9.49 0.71 -7.25
N ASN A 170 9.26 0.28 -8.48
CA ASN A 170 9.54 1.04 -9.68
C ASN A 170 8.34 1.92 -10.04
N PHE A 171 8.57 3.21 -10.27
CA PHE A 171 7.52 4.15 -10.64
C PHE A 171 8.00 5.17 -11.66
N HIS A 172 7.05 5.68 -12.45
CA HIS A 172 7.24 6.87 -13.28
C HIS A 172 6.35 8.00 -12.76
N PHE A 173 6.58 9.21 -13.27
CA PHE A 173 5.69 10.34 -12.99
C PHE A 173 5.46 11.19 -14.23
N LYS A 174 4.30 11.86 -14.26
CA LYS A 174 3.95 12.87 -15.25
C LYS A 174 3.56 14.16 -14.53
N VAL A 175 4.23 15.25 -14.86
CA VAL A 175 3.85 16.60 -14.43
C VAL A 175 2.75 17.10 -15.36
N ASP A 176 1.77 17.81 -14.81
CA ASP A 176 0.72 18.44 -15.61
C ASP A 176 1.30 19.47 -16.59
N GLU A 177 0.63 19.61 -17.74
CA GLU A 177 1.02 20.56 -18.77
C GLU A 177 0.72 22.00 -18.38
N GLN A 178 -0.26 22.21 -17.48
CA GLN A 178 -0.69 23.51 -17.02
C GLN A 178 -0.63 23.59 -15.49
N PRO A 179 -0.29 24.76 -14.93
CA PRO A 179 -0.38 24.97 -13.50
C PRO A 179 -1.84 24.92 -13.04
N GLN A 180 -2.03 24.46 -11.81
CA GLN A 180 -3.30 24.51 -11.11
C GLN A 180 -3.73 25.98 -10.99
N ALA A 181 -5.00 26.26 -11.31
CA ALA A 181 -5.55 27.59 -11.16
C ALA A 181 -5.35 28.07 -9.71
N ALA A 182 -4.85 29.29 -9.56
CA ALA A 182 -4.81 29.96 -8.26
C ALA A 182 -6.27 30.17 -7.82
N GLY A 183 -6.70 29.41 -6.82
CA GLY A 183 -8.00 29.55 -6.16
C GLY A 183 -8.04 30.74 -5.21
#